data_AF-A0A821WY54-F1
#
_entry.id   AF-A0A821WY54-F1
#
_cell.length_a   1.000
_cell.length_b   1.000
_cell.length_c   1.000
_cell.angle_alpha   90.00
_cell.angle_beta   90.00
_cell.angle_gamma   90.00
#
_symmetry.space_group_name_H-M   'P 1'
#
loop_
_entity.id
_entity.type
_entity.pdbx_description
1 polymer ?
#
loop_
_entity_poly.entity_id
_entity_poly.type
_entity_poly.pdbx_seq_one_letter_code
_entity_poly.pdbx_strand_id
1 'polypeptide(L)' 'VSQHAASTHMDSSNLAVLWWPNLFQPQFRDLRTAEQTCQRAKPLIQAIIDNYPIIFSSDEIK' A
#
# COMPACT_ATOMS: atom_id res chain seq x y z
N VAL A 1 4.55 -9.64 6.14
CA VAL A 1 3.12 -10.06 6.04
C VAL A 1 2.79 -10.55 4.65
N SER A 2 2.96 -9.74 3.59
CA SER A 2 2.70 -10.14 2.20
C SER A 2 3.40 -11.44 1.76
N GLN A 3 4.64 -11.67 2.21
CA GLN A 3 5.39 -12.92 1.94
C GLN A 3 4.73 -14.19 2.52
N HIS A 4 3.80 -14.05 3.47
CA HIS A 4 3.05 -15.13 4.09
C HIS A 4 1.56 -15.09 3.67
N ALA A 5 1.25 -14.56 2.49
CA ALA A 5 -0.12 -14.42 2.00
C ALA A 5 -0.87 -15.77 1.94
N ALA A 6 -0.17 -16.89 1.72
CA ALA A 6 -0.79 -18.22 1.69
C ALA A 6 -1.44 -18.63 3.02
N SER A 7 -0.91 -18.18 4.16
CA SER A 7 -1.47 -18.48 5.49
C SER A 7 -2.31 -17.34 6.06
N THR A 8 -1.99 -16.10 5.68
CA THR A 8 -2.65 -14.90 6.23
C THR A 8 -3.78 -14.38 5.35
N HIS A 9 -3.84 -14.80 4.09
CA HIS A 9 -4.67 -14.19 3.04
C HIS A 9 -4.43 -12.69 2.84
N MET A 10 -3.27 -12.19 3.30
CA MET A 10 -2.88 -10.78 3.22
C MET A 10 -1.77 -10.62 2.18
N ASP A 11 -2.13 -10.63 0.90
CA ASP A 11 -1.22 -10.21 -0.18
C ASP A 11 -1.02 -8.68 -0.18
N SER A 12 -0.13 -8.18 -1.05
CA SER A 12 0.18 -6.75 -1.15
C SER A 12 -1.03 -5.90 -1.55
N SER A 13 -1.93 -6.45 -2.37
CA SER A 13 -3.19 -5.81 -2.76
C SER A 13 -4.10 -5.60 -1.56
N ASN A 14 -4.36 -6.66 -0.79
CA ASN A 14 -5.20 -6.60 0.41
C ASN A 14 -4.61 -5.66 1.46
N LEU A 15 -3.29 -5.69 1.64
CA LEU A 15 -2.61 -4.76 2.53
C LEU A 15 -2.75 -3.30 2.06
N ALA A 16 -2.62 -3.02 0.76
CA ALA A 16 -2.82 -1.67 0.25
C ALA A 16 -4.25 -1.15 0.51
N VAL A 17 -5.27 -2.01 0.39
CA VAL A 17 -6.65 -1.65 0.73
C VAL A 17 -6.82 -1.33 2.21
N LEU A 18 -6.23 -2.11 3.11
CA LEU A 18 -6.37 -1.90 4.55
C LEU A 18 -5.56 -0.71 5.08
N TRP A 19 -4.42 -0.41 4.47
CA TRP A 19 -3.47 0.56 5.01
C TRP A 19 -3.58 1.95 4.42
N TRP A 20 -4.13 2.13 3.21
CA TRP A 20 -4.24 3.47 2.61
C TRP A 20 -4.95 4.51 3.49
N PRO A 21 -6.04 4.20 4.24
CA PRO A 21 -6.70 5.21 5.06
C PRO A 21 -5.82 5.65 6.23
N ASN A 22 -5.03 4.73 6.79
CA ASN A 22 -4.14 5.00 7.91
C ASN A 22 -2.93 5.85 7.48
N LEU A 23 -2.45 5.65 6.25
CA LEU A 23 -1.30 6.40 5.70
C LEU A 23 -1.67 7.80 5.22
N PHE A 24 -2.86 7.97 4.61
CA PHE A 24 -3.26 9.23 3.98
C PHE A 24 -4.30 10.04 4.79
N GLN A 25 -4.88 9.44 5.84
CA GLN A 25 -5.82 10.09 6.76
C GLN A 25 -6.91 10.91 6.04
N PRO A 26 -7.68 10.29 5.12
CA PRO A 26 -8.67 11.00 4.32
C PRO A 26 -9.76 11.60 5.21
N GLN A 27 -10.17 12.83 4.90
CA GLN A 27 -11.38 13.40 5.50
C GLN A 27 -12.61 12.86 4.76
N PHE A 28 -13.40 12.00 5.42
CA PHE A 28 -14.63 11.43 4.85
C PHE A 28 -15.79 12.43 4.74
N ARG A 29 -15.54 13.72 5.00
CA ARG A 29 -16.52 14.79 4.77
C ARG A 29 -16.76 15.02 3.28
N ASP A 30 -15.76 14.73 2.45
CA ASP A 30 -15.85 14.71 0.99
C ASP A 30 -15.47 13.34 0.45
N LEU A 31 -16.49 12.53 0.17
CA LEU A 31 -16.31 11.18 -0.34
C LEU A 31 -15.63 11.15 -1.72
N ARG A 32 -15.81 12.19 -2.55
CA ARG A 32 -15.16 12.25 -3.88
C ARG A 32 -13.65 12.42 -3.72
N THR A 33 -13.23 13.30 -2.82
CA THR A 33 -11.79 13.48 -2.52
C THR A 33 -11.19 12.22 -1.87
N ALA A 34 -11.92 11.57 -0.97
CA ALA A 34 -11.49 10.30 -0.37
C ALA A 34 -11.36 9.18 -1.42
N GLU A 35 -12.30 9.09 -2.36
CA GLU A 35 -12.29 8.11 -3.44
C GLU A 35 -11.11 8.34 -4.41
N GLN A 36 -10.88 9.59 -4.82
CA GLN A 36 -9.73 9.94 -5.67
C GLN A 36 -8.40 9.63 -4.99
N THR A 37 -8.30 9.91 -3.68
CA THR A 37 -7.12 9.56 -2.88
C THR A 37 -6.92 8.05 -2.84
N CYS A 38 -7.98 7.30 -2.55
CA CYS A 38 -7.99 5.84 -2.53
C CYS A 38 -7.53 5.23 -3.86
N GLN A 39 -8.05 5.71 -4.99
CA GLN A 39 -7.70 5.23 -6.34
C GLN A 39 -6.21 5.42 -6.66
N ARG A 40 -5.60 6.51 -6.19
CA ARG A 40 -4.16 6.77 -6.39
C ARG A 40 -3.29 6.05 -5.37
N ALA A 41 -3.72 5.99 -4.11
CA ALA A 41 -2.94 5.46 -3.01
C ALA A 41 -2.79 3.94 -3.07
N LYS A 42 -3.85 3.20 -3.40
CA LYS A 42 -3.81 1.72 -3.46
C LYS A 42 -2.70 1.17 -4.37
N PRO A 43 -2.63 1.54 -5.68
CA PRO A 43 -1.59 1.01 -6.56
C PRO A 43 -0.18 1.46 -6.12
N LEU A 44 -0.04 2.68 -5.58
CA LEU A 44 1.23 3.17 -5.06
C LEU A 44 1.71 2.35 -3.85
N ILE A 45 0.85 2.14 -2.86
CA ILE A 45 1.17 1.36 -1.65
C ILE A 45 1.48 -0.08 -2.04
N GLN A 46 0.70 -0.68 -2.95
CA GLN A 46 0.95 -2.03 -3.43
C GLN A 46 2.34 -2.12 -4.09
N ALA A 47 2.68 -1.20 -5.00
CA ALA A 47 3.99 -1.16 -5.63
C ALA A 47 5.14 -0.96 -4.62
N ILE A 48 4.92 -0.15 -3.58
CA ILE A 48 5.85 0.03 -2.46
C ILE A 48 6.07 -1.27 -1.69
N ILE A 49 5.01 -2.03 -1.42
CA ILE A 49 5.10 -3.33 -0.74
C ILE A 49 5.83 -4.34 -1.62
N ASP A 50 5.48 -4.43 -2.90
CA ASP A 50 6.04 -5.39 -3.84
C ASP A 50 7.54 -5.14 -4.10
N ASN A 51 7.94 -3.86 -4.14
CA ASN A 51 9.32 -3.45 -4.41
C ASN A 51 10.05 -2.98 -3.15
N TYR A 52 9.56 -3.34 -1.95
CA TYR A 52 10.13 -2.88 -0.69
C TYR A 52 11.65 -3.08 -0.60
N PRO A 53 12.23 -4.25 -1.00
CA PRO A 53 13.67 -4.44 -0.99
C PRO A 53 14.41 -3.45 -1.88
N ILE A 54 13.91 -3.19 -3.09
CA ILE A 54 14.55 -2.29 -4.05
C ILE A 54 14.48 -0.82 -3.58
N ILE A 55 13.35 -0.43 -2.99
CA ILE A 55 13.11 0.96 -2.58
C ILE A 55 13.82 1.30 -1.26
N PHE A 56 13.86 0.34 -0.32
CA PHE A 56 14.25 0.62 1.07
C PHE A 56 15.42 -0.21 1.59
N SER A 57 15.82 -1.30 0.92
CA SER A 57 17.06 -2.00 1.27
C SER A 57 18.19 -1.40 0.47
N SER A 58 19.04 -0.62 1.16
CA SER A 58 20.22 0.05 0.61
C SER A 58 21.35 -0.92 0.25
N ASP A 59 21.04 -2.12 -0.25
CA ASP A 59 22.06 -2.95 -0.88
C ASP A 59 22.43 -2.24 -2.18
N GLU A 60 23.48 -1.42 -2.04
CA GLU A 60 24.13 -0.62 -3.05
C GLU A 60 24.09 -1.31 -4.40
N ILE A 61 23.62 -0.58 -5.41
CA ILE A 61 23.96 -0.84 -6.80
C ILE A 61 25.49 -0.90 -6.84
N LYS A 62 26.06 -2.10 -6.80
CA LYS A 62 27.46 -2.38 -7.10
C LYS A 62 27.66 -2.46 -8.60
#